data_AF-A0A1Y2G928-F1
#
_entry.id   AF-A0A1Y2G928-F1
#
_cell.length_a   1.000
_cell.length_b   1.000
_cell.length_c   1.000
_cell.angle_alpha   90.00
_cell.angle_beta   90.00
_cell.angle_gamma   90.00
#
_symmetry.space_group_name_H-M   'P 1'
#
loop_
_entity.id
_entity.type
_entity.pdbx_description
1 polymer ?
#
loop_
_entity_poly.entity_id
_entity_poly.type
_entity_poly.pdbx_seq_one_letter_code
_entity_poly.pdbx_strand_id
1 'polypeptide(L)'
;IYGDSTMFGLTIIAQFNEWPSMSEHEKHYNSVMNSQRTDIEWRFAKITQQFSSLDFVRTQRLLNFPIGLQYRVGTILCNIYTCFYGPTTSDFFGAIPLMVEEYLN
;
A
#
# COMPACT_ATOMS: atom_id res chain seq x y z
N ILE A 1 18.43 -11.55 3.20
CA ILE A 1 17.71 -10.37 3.72
C ILE A 1 16.40 -10.29 2.96
N TYR A 2 15.33 -10.11 3.72
CA TYR A 2 13.99 -10.51 3.37
C TYR A 2 13.20 -9.34 2.75
N GLY A 3 12.41 -9.64 1.72
CA GLY A 3 11.68 -8.69 0.91
C GLY A 3 11.54 -9.26 -0.51
N ASP A 4 10.36 -9.14 -1.11
CA ASP A 4 10.17 -9.29 -2.54
C ASP A 4 11.31 -8.57 -3.28
N SER A 5 11.94 -9.26 -4.24
CA SER A 5 13.04 -8.78 -5.09
C SER A 5 12.82 -7.40 -5.72
N THR A 6 11.58 -6.90 -5.75
CA THR A 6 11.19 -5.62 -6.33
C THR A 6 11.19 -4.45 -5.35
N MET A 7 11.12 -4.68 -4.03
CA MET A 7 10.73 -3.58 -3.12
C MET A 7 11.88 -2.75 -2.53
N PHE A 8 13.17 -3.02 -2.83
CA PHE A 8 14.26 -2.13 -2.39
C PHE A 8 15.61 -2.46 -3.06
N GLY A 9 15.81 -2.20 -4.36
CA GLY A 9 17.14 -2.29 -5.01
C GLY A 9 17.89 -3.64 -4.87
N LEU A 10 17.20 -4.68 -4.39
CA LEU A 10 17.74 -5.99 -4.02
C LEU A 10 17.86 -6.90 -5.24
N THR A 11 17.34 -6.48 -6.40
CA THR A 11 17.50 -7.19 -7.67
C THR A 11 18.97 -7.38 -8.03
N ILE A 12 19.84 -6.42 -7.68
CA ILE A 12 21.29 -6.54 -7.90
C ILE A 12 21.93 -7.59 -6.97
N ILE A 13 21.38 -7.79 -5.77
CA ILE A 13 21.92 -8.74 -4.78
C ILE A 13 21.39 -10.17 -5.03
N ALA A 14 20.16 -10.31 -5.52
CA ALA A 14 19.52 -11.60 -5.79
C ALA A 14 20.16 -12.37 -6.97
N GLN A 15 20.76 -11.67 -7.94
CA GLN A 15 21.43 -12.30 -9.09
C GLN A 15 22.70 -13.07 -8.71
N PHE A 16 23.24 -12.88 -7.50
CA PHE A 16 24.55 -13.43 -7.12
C PHE A 16 24.49 -14.65 -6.19
N ASN A 17 23.33 -14.99 -5.62
CA ASN A 17 23.21 -16.13 -4.71
C ASN A 17 22.10 -17.07 -5.19
N GLU A 18 22.44 -18.33 -5.43
CA GLU A 18 21.47 -19.43 -5.50
C GLU A 18 20.55 -19.32 -4.26
N TRP A 19 19.24 -19.14 -4.47
CA TRP A 19 18.30 -18.95 -3.37
C TRP A 19 18.43 -20.13 -2.39
N PRO A 20 18.80 -19.89 -1.11
CA PRO A 20 18.84 -20.95 -0.13
C PRO A 20 17.44 -21.56 0.02
N SER A 21 17.35 -22.86 0.31
CA SER A 21 16.09 -23.48 0.70
C SER A 21 15.48 -22.69 1.87
N MET A 22 14.38 -21.98 1.61
CA MET A 22 13.75 -21.10 2.61
C MET A 22 13.32 -21.92 3.82
N SER A 23 13.80 -21.51 4.99
CA SER A 23 13.37 -22.03 6.28
C SER A 23 11.87 -21.81 6.46
N GLU A 24 11.22 -22.67 7.25
CA GLU A 24 9.78 -22.56 7.52
C GLU A 24 9.43 -21.21 8.19
N HIS A 25 10.35 -20.68 9.00
CA HIS A 25 10.22 -19.35 9.59
C HIS A 25 10.23 -18.23 8.52
N GLU A 26 11.05 -18.37 7.47
CA GLU A 26 11.12 -17.41 6.38
C GLU A 26 9.87 -17.46 5.49
N LYS A 27 9.30 -18.66 5.27
CA LYS A 27 8.03 -18.81 4.55
C LYS A 27 6.87 -18.19 5.33
N HIS A 28 6.81 -18.44 6.65
CA HIS A 28 5.79 -17.84 7.51
C HIS A 28 5.88 -16.32 7.46
N TYR A 29 7.07 -15.77 7.64
CA TYR A 29 7.27 -14.33 7.52
C TYR A 29 6.79 -13.86 6.14
N ASN A 30 7.22 -14.51 5.03
CA ASN A 30 6.83 -14.17 3.62
C ASN A 30 5.32 -14.11 3.41
N SER A 31 4.60 -15.06 3.97
CA SER A 31 3.14 -15.06 3.93
C SER A 31 2.54 -13.80 4.60
N VAL A 32 3.00 -13.46 5.79
CA VAL A 32 2.52 -12.29 6.54
C VAL A 32 2.81 -10.98 5.80
N MET A 33 4.04 -10.81 5.33
CA MET A 33 4.43 -9.57 4.63
C MET A 33 3.77 -9.46 3.25
N ASN A 34 3.52 -10.57 2.55
CA ASN A 34 2.80 -10.55 1.28
C ASN A 34 1.34 -10.07 1.47
N SER A 35 0.68 -10.50 2.55
CA SER A 35 -0.66 -10.03 2.90
C SER A 35 -0.69 -8.51 3.16
N GLN A 36 0.25 -8.02 3.98
CA GLN A 36 0.37 -6.58 4.27
C GLN A 36 0.70 -5.76 3.03
N ARG A 37 1.61 -6.24 2.18
CA ARG A 37 1.97 -5.58 0.92
C ARG A 37 0.76 -5.48 -0.01
N THR A 38 0.00 -6.55 -0.14
CA THR A 38 -1.21 -6.58 -0.97
C THR A 38 -2.22 -5.53 -0.51
N ASP A 39 -2.48 -5.43 0.80
CA ASP A 39 -3.37 -4.40 1.36
C ASP A 39 -2.85 -2.98 1.10
N ILE A 40 -1.55 -2.73 1.29
CA ILE A 40 -0.94 -1.42 1.03
C ILE A 40 -1.02 -1.05 -0.45
N GLU A 41 -0.70 -1.97 -1.36
CA GLU A 41 -0.74 -1.74 -2.80
C GLU A 41 -2.16 -1.45 -3.28
N TRP A 42 -3.14 -2.17 -2.75
CA TRP A 42 -4.55 -1.94 -3.07
C TRP A 42 -5.01 -0.57 -2.59
N ARG A 43 -4.64 -0.16 -1.36
CA ARG A 43 -4.93 1.19 -0.85
C ARG A 43 -4.26 2.28 -1.68
N PHE A 44 -2.99 2.07 -2.04
CA PHE A 44 -2.25 2.99 -2.88
C PHE A 44 -2.93 3.16 -4.24
N ALA A 45 -3.27 2.06 -4.91
CA ALA A 45 -3.98 2.06 -6.18
C ALA A 45 -5.35 2.77 -6.08
N LYS A 46 -6.10 2.55 -5.00
CA LYS A 46 -7.38 3.23 -4.76
C LYS A 46 -7.19 4.74 -4.62
N ILE A 47 -6.19 5.18 -3.86
CA ILE A 47 -5.91 6.60 -3.63
C ILE A 47 -5.46 7.27 -4.92
N THR A 48 -4.56 6.66 -5.71
CA THR A 48 -4.10 7.23 -6.98
C THR A 48 -5.18 7.23 -8.06
N GLN A 49 -6.10 6.25 -8.05
CA GLN A 49 -7.27 6.23 -8.91
C GLN A 49 -8.26 7.36 -8.56
N GLN A 50 -8.52 7.60 -7.26
CA GLN A 50 -9.43 8.64 -6.80
C GLN A 50 -8.83 10.05 -6.97
N PHE A 51 -7.53 10.19 -6.78
CA PHE A 51 -6.79 11.44 -6.85
C PHE A 51 -5.67 11.33 -7.89
N SER A 52 -6.01 11.45 -9.17
CA SER A 52 -5.07 11.35 -10.28
C SER A 52 -3.92 12.37 -10.22
N SER A 53 -4.05 13.43 -9.43
CA SER A 53 -2.97 14.39 -9.16
C SER A 53 -1.84 13.80 -8.33
N LEU A 54 -2.10 12.76 -7.54
CA LEU A 54 -1.12 11.99 -6.78
C LEU A 54 -0.39 10.95 -7.65
N ASP A 55 -0.83 10.72 -8.89
CA ASP A 55 -0.15 9.82 -9.81
C ASP A 55 1.14 10.49 -10.35
N PHE A 56 2.25 9.83 -10.09
CA PHE A 56 3.61 10.39 -10.04
C PHE A 56 4.08 10.96 -11.38
N VAL A 57 3.60 10.42 -12.50
CA VAL A 57 4.22 10.61 -13.82
C VAL A 57 3.92 11.98 -14.43
N ARG A 58 2.81 12.65 -14.09
CA ARG A 58 2.42 13.92 -14.73
C ARG A 58 2.54 15.17 -13.85
N THR A 59 2.40 15.04 -12.52
CA THR A 59 2.19 16.21 -11.63
C THR A 59 3.35 16.50 -10.69
N GLN A 60 4.26 15.54 -10.49
CA GLN A 60 5.31 15.65 -9.49
C GLN A 60 6.65 16.11 -10.08
N ARG A 61 6.77 17.41 -10.34
CA ARG A 61 8.10 18.02 -10.48
C ARG A 61 8.76 18.05 -9.11
N LEU A 62 10.02 17.61 -9.02
CA LEU A 62 10.84 17.69 -7.81
C LEU A 62 10.73 19.10 -7.21
N LEU A 63 10.53 19.18 -5.89
CA LEU A 63 10.44 20.41 -5.09
C LEU A 63 9.22 21.33 -5.34
N ASN A 64 8.29 20.97 -6.22
CA ASN A 64 7.15 21.85 -6.55
C ASN A 64 5.80 21.42 -5.95
N PHE A 65 5.66 20.16 -5.55
CA PHE A 65 4.40 19.63 -5.05
C PHE A 65 4.61 18.93 -3.69
N PRO A 66 3.88 19.31 -2.63
CA PRO A 66 4.01 18.69 -1.31
C PRO A 66 3.31 17.32 -1.31
N ILE A 67 3.85 16.36 -2.04
CA ILE A 67 3.23 15.05 -2.27
C ILE A 67 2.94 14.31 -0.97
N GLY A 68 3.84 14.37 0.00
CA GLY A 68 3.65 13.71 1.29
C GLY A 68 2.43 14.25 2.04
N LEU A 69 2.16 15.56 1.93
CA LEU A 69 0.98 16.18 2.54
C LEU A 69 -0.29 15.83 1.76
N GLN A 70 -0.25 15.94 0.44
CA GLN A 70 -1.39 15.67 -0.44
C GLN A 70 -1.81 14.19 -0.38
N TYR A 71 -0.84 13.27 -0.28
CA TYR A 71 -1.12 11.84 -0.10
C TYR A 71 -1.76 11.54 1.27
N ARG A 72 -1.32 12.22 2.33
CA ARG A 72 -1.96 12.09 3.66
C ARG A 72 -3.41 12.58 3.64
N VAL A 73 -3.65 13.75 3.06
CA VAL A 73 -5.00 14.30 2.91
C VAL A 73 -5.86 13.38 2.02
N GLY A 74 -5.32 12.92 0.89
CA GLY A 74 -5.98 11.97 0.00
C GLY A 74 -6.35 10.65 0.70
N THR A 75 -5.46 10.12 1.55
CA THR A 75 -5.74 8.94 2.38
C THR A 75 -6.93 9.17 3.31
N ILE A 76 -6.97 10.28 4.04
CA ILE A 76 -8.07 10.62 4.96
C ILE A 76 -9.39 10.74 4.20
N LEU A 77 -9.39 11.48 3.08
CA LEU A 77 -10.59 11.66 2.25
C LEU A 77 -11.06 10.33 1.65
N CYS A 78 -10.13 9.47 1.22
CA CYS A 78 -10.45 8.14 0.69
C CYS A 78 -11.07 7.24 1.76
N ASN A 79 -10.58 7.33 3.01
CA ASN A 79 -11.14 6.60 4.14
C ASN A 79 -12.55 7.10 4.49
N ILE A 80 -12.77 8.42 4.55
CA ILE A 80 -14.10 9.01 4.76
C ILE A 80 -15.06 8.58 3.64
N TYR A 81 -14.63 8.66 2.39
CA TYR A 81 -15.42 8.18 1.24
C TYR A 81 -15.79 6.70 1.41
N THR A 82 -14.84 5.88 1.84
CA THR A 82 -15.06 4.45 2.09
C THR A 82 -16.05 4.20 3.22
N CYS A 83 -16.09 5.05 4.24
CA CYS A 83 -17.07 4.97 5.33
C CYS A 83 -18.51 5.29 4.84
N PHE A 84 -18.67 6.23 3.91
CA PHE A 84 -19.99 6.59 3.35
C PHE A 84 -20.53 5.59 2.31
N TYR A 85 -19.67 5.16 1.39
CA TYR A 85 -20.09 4.34 0.24
C TYR A 85 -19.82 2.85 0.42
N GLY A 86 -19.20 2.48 1.54
CA GLY A 86 -18.80 1.13 1.83
C GLY A 86 -17.46 0.74 1.18
N PRO A 87 -16.70 -0.15 1.82
CA PRO A 87 -15.46 -0.70 1.31
C PRO A 87 -15.66 -1.73 0.20
N THR A 88 -15.24 -1.40 -1.03
CA THR A 88 -15.17 -2.35 -2.17
C THR A 88 -14.18 -3.50 -1.92
N THR A 89 -13.22 -3.32 -1.00
CA THR A 89 -12.17 -4.29 -0.65
C THR A 89 -12.39 -4.99 0.70
N SER A 90 -13.43 -4.60 1.45
CA SER A 90 -13.74 -5.20 2.76
C SER A 90 -14.08 -6.67 2.68
N ASP A 91 -14.77 -7.08 1.61
CA ASP A 91 -15.14 -8.49 1.39
C ASP A 91 -13.91 -9.41 1.36
N PHE A 92 -12.76 -8.90 0.91
CA PHE A 92 -11.51 -9.65 0.88
C PHE A 92 -10.84 -9.76 2.26
N PHE A 93 -11.03 -8.77 3.14
CA PHE A 93 -10.36 -8.69 4.45
C PHE A 93 -11.31 -8.89 5.64
N GLY A 94 -12.61 -9.11 5.40
CA GLY A 94 -13.64 -9.25 6.44
C GLY A 94 -13.80 -8.02 7.35
N ALA A 95 -13.37 -6.84 6.89
CA ALA A 95 -13.34 -5.64 7.72
C ALA A 95 -14.73 -4.97 7.77
N ILE A 96 -15.23 -4.73 8.98
CA ILE A 96 -16.49 -4.00 9.20
C ILE A 96 -16.25 -2.52 8.79
N PRO A 97 -17.12 -1.91 7.97
CA PRO A 97 -17.02 -0.48 7.66
C PRO A 97 -17.19 0.33 8.94
N LEU A 98 -16.18 1.14 9.28
CA LEU A 98 -16.27 2.11 10.36
C LEU A 98 -17.19 3.26 9.95
N MET A 99 -17.96 3.80 10.90
CA MET A 99 -18.73 5.01 10.67
C MET A 99 -17.81 6.23 10.64
N VAL A 100 -18.18 7.28 9.89
CA VAL A 100 -17.32 8.47 9.72
C VAL A 100 -17.04 9.16 11.06
N GLU A 101 -18.04 9.14 11.95
CA GLU A 101 -17.97 9.68 13.30
C GLU A 101 -16.96 8.95 14.17
N GLU A 102 -16.80 7.63 13.99
CA GLU A 102 -15.78 6.84 14.69
C GLU A 102 -14.38 7.07 14.09
N TYR A 103 -14.29 7.36 12.79
CA TYR A 103 -13.02 7.59 12.11
C TYR A 103 -12.41 8.98 12.37
N LEU A 104 -13.24 9.99 12.61
CA LEU A 104 -12.82 11.39 12.79
C LEU A 104 -12.71 11.85 14.25
N ASN A 105 -13.13 11.02 15.21
CA ASN A 105 -12.92 11.26 16.65
C ASN A 105 -11.50 10.92 17.09
#